data_AF-A0A2G9WUL3-F1
#
_entry.id   AF-A0A2G9WUL3-F1
#
_cell.length_a   1.000
_cell.length_b   1.000
_cell.length_c   1.000
_cell.angle_alpha   90.00
_cell.angle_beta   90.00
_cell.angle_gamma   90.00
#
_symmetry.space_group_name_H-M   'P 1'
#
loop_
_entity.id
_entity.type
_entity.pdbx_description
1 polymer ?
#
loop_
_entity_poly.entity_id
_entity_poly.type
_entity_poly.pdbx_seq_one_letter_code
_entity_poly.pdbx_strand_id
1 'polypeptide(L)'
;MYTLEIAGIAIATTDADEAEAREIFESEDFLDDIRGFTSAGAPVWDGVSAFVIRPATEDEIDAFGEIEDFEEDIEGEEADEFDEEGANIMFLVDIDQFDDEEE
;
A
#
# COMPACT_ATOMS: atom_id res chain seq x y z
N MET A 1 -11.73 1.26 4.42
CA MET A 1 -10.61 0.37 4.07
C MET A 1 -10.90 -0.53 2.88
N TYR A 2 -10.09 -0.36 1.85
CA TYR A 2 -10.13 -1.15 0.62
C TYR A 2 -8.73 -1.61 0.25
N THR A 3 -8.67 -2.80 -0.33
CA THR A 3 -7.43 -3.46 -0.71
C THR A 3 -7.36 -3.66 -2.21
N LEU A 4 -6.22 -3.28 -2.78
CA LEU A 4 -5.82 -3.61 -4.13
C LEU A 4 -5.27 -5.03 -4.16
N GLU A 5 -5.94 -5.91 -4.89
CA GLU A 5 -5.50 -7.28 -5.13
C GLU A 5 -5.13 -7.47 -6.59
N ILE A 6 -3.92 -7.96 -6.85
CA ILE A 6 -3.39 -8.23 -8.19
C ILE A 6 -3.08 -9.71 -8.28
N ALA A 7 -3.65 -10.39 -9.28
CA ALA A 7 -3.43 -11.82 -9.50
C ALA A 7 -3.70 -12.72 -8.26
N GLY A 8 -4.59 -12.28 -7.35
CA GLY A 8 -4.93 -13.00 -6.12
C GLY A 8 -3.98 -12.71 -4.94
N ILE A 9 -3.11 -11.71 -5.06
CA ILE A 9 -2.21 -11.25 -4.00
C ILE A 9 -2.64 -9.85 -3.58
N ALA A 10 -2.85 -9.64 -2.29
CA ALA A 10 -3.12 -8.33 -1.73
C ALA A 10 -1.83 -7.50 -1.79
N ILE A 11 -1.83 -6.41 -2.54
CA ILE A 11 -0.65 -5.57 -2.79
C ILE A 11 -0.61 -4.39 -1.85
N ALA A 12 -1.72 -3.67 -1.73
CA ALA A 12 -1.81 -2.48 -0.91
C ALA A 12 -3.21 -2.35 -0.32
N THR A 13 -3.32 -1.76 0.86
CA THR A 13 -4.57 -1.43 1.53
C THR A 13 -4.59 0.04 1.88
N THR A 14 -5.77 0.66 1.83
CA THR A 14 -5.95 2.08 2.14
C THR A 14 -7.12 2.27 3.07
N ASP A 15 -7.10 3.29 3.93
CA ASP A 15 -8.21 3.63 4.82
C ASP A 15 -9.42 4.22 4.09
N ALA A 16 -9.23 4.67 2.84
CA ALA A 16 -10.26 5.30 2.01
C ALA A 16 -11.55 4.48 1.82
N ASP A 17 -12.60 5.20 1.42
CA ASP A 17 -13.85 4.65 0.91
C ASP A 17 -13.69 4.09 -0.52
N GLU A 18 -14.66 3.29 -0.98
CA GLU A 18 -14.60 2.60 -2.29
C GLU A 18 -14.30 3.53 -3.46
N ALA A 19 -14.91 4.72 -3.47
CA ALA A 19 -14.78 5.68 -4.56
C ALA A 19 -13.36 6.26 -4.60
N GLU A 20 -12.87 6.75 -3.47
CA GLU A 20 -11.53 7.33 -3.33
C GLU A 20 -10.46 6.27 -3.56
N ALA A 21 -10.57 5.10 -2.94
CA ALA A 21 -9.63 3.99 -3.14
C ALA A 21 -9.55 3.59 -4.61
N ARG A 22 -10.69 3.64 -5.31
CA ARG A 22 -10.75 3.39 -6.74
C ARG A 22 -10.05 4.48 -7.54
N GLU A 23 -10.27 5.75 -7.22
CA GLU A 23 -9.59 6.86 -7.88
C GLU A 23 -8.06 6.80 -7.66
N ILE A 24 -7.62 6.43 -6.46
CA ILE A 24 -6.21 6.26 -6.11
C ILE A 24 -5.59 5.08 -6.87
N PHE A 25 -6.15 3.88 -6.73
CA PHE A 25 -5.56 2.67 -7.30
C PHE A 25 -5.73 2.57 -8.83
N GLU A 26 -6.72 3.24 -9.42
CA GLU A 26 -6.84 3.36 -10.87
C GLU A 26 -6.05 4.57 -11.44
N SER A 27 -5.44 5.39 -10.59
CA SER A 27 -4.63 6.51 -11.03
C SER A 27 -3.38 6.02 -11.77
N GLU A 28 -3.07 6.69 -12.88
CA GLU A 28 -1.87 6.38 -13.67
C GLU A 28 -0.60 6.56 -12.82
N ASP A 29 -0.55 7.55 -11.94
CA ASP A 29 0.59 7.80 -11.05
C ASP A 29 0.85 6.63 -10.10
N PHE A 30 -0.19 6.13 -9.42
CA PHE A 30 -0.06 4.99 -8.51
C PHE A 30 0.32 3.71 -9.27
N LEU A 31 -0.30 3.48 -10.43
CA LEU A 31 -0.04 2.32 -11.27
C LEU A 31 1.39 2.32 -11.85
N ASP A 32 1.94 3.49 -12.18
CA ASP A 32 3.33 3.62 -12.63
C ASP A 32 4.32 3.35 -11.49
N ASP A 33 3.98 3.80 -10.28
CA ASP A 33 4.79 3.61 -9.07
C ASP A 33 4.91 2.11 -8.71
N ILE A 34 3.78 1.40 -8.57
CA ILE A 34 3.79 -0.04 -8.27
C ILE A 34 4.40 -0.90 -9.39
N ARG A 35 4.50 -0.36 -10.60
CA ARG A 35 5.20 -1.02 -11.72
C ARG A 35 6.71 -0.91 -11.59
N GLY A 36 7.19 0.16 -10.96
CA GLY A 36 8.59 0.33 -10.58
C GLY A 36 8.98 -0.57 -9.40
N PHE A 37 8.03 -0.88 -8.52
CA PHE A 37 8.28 -1.68 -7.34
C PHE A 37 8.46 -3.18 -7.61
N THR A 38 9.32 -3.79 -6.80
CA THR A 38 9.62 -5.21 -6.85
C THR A 38 9.45 -5.85 -5.48
N SER A 39 8.91 -7.06 -5.46
CA SER A 39 8.83 -7.92 -4.28
C SER A 39 9.55 -9.24 -4.55
N ALA A 40 10.45 -9.63 -3.66
CA ALA A 40 11.29 -10.84 -3.81
C ALA A 40 12.01 -10.94 -5.18
N GLY A 41 12.46 -9.79 -5.72
CA GLY A 41 13.14 -9.70 -7.02
C GLY A 41 12.23 -9.84 -8.26
N ALA A 42 10.91 -9.83 -8.09
CA ALA A 42 9.93 -9.80 -9.17
C ALA A 42 9.11 -8.51 -9.13
N PRO A 43 8.65 -7.95 -10.27
CA PRO A 43 7.81 -6.77 -10.26
C PRO A 43 6.49 -7.05 -9.52
N VAL A 44 6.06 -6.10 -8.69
CA VAL A 44 4.77 -6.16 -7.98
C VAL A 44 3.62 -6.19 -8.98
N TRP A 45 3.75 -5.41 -10.06
CA TRP A 45 2.79 -5.40 -11.15
C TRP A 45 3.45 -5.31 -12.53
N ASP A 46 3.06 -6.22 -13.44
CA ASP A 46 3.55 -6.25 -14.82
C ASP A 46 2.94 -5.17 -15.75
N GLY A 47 2.02 -4.34 -15.26
CA GLY A 47 1.30 -3.35 -16.09
C GLY A 47 0.14 -3.91 -16.91
N VAL A 48 -0.07 -5.23 -16.89
CA VAL A 48 -1.09 -5.93 -17.70
C VAL A 48 -1.97 -6.86 -16.89
N SER A 49 -1.53 -7.25 -15.70
CA SER A 49 -2.28 -8.11 -14.79
C SER A 49 -3.53 -7.37 -14.33
N ALA A 50 -4.69 -8.04 -14.42
CA ALA A 50 -5.93 -7.47 -13.91
C ALA A 50 -5.83 -7.30 -12.39
N PHE A 51 -6.22 -6.13 -11.92
CA PHE A 51 -6.33 -5.82 -10.50
C PHE A 51 -7.81 -5.71 -10.11
N VAL A 52 -8.10 -5.99 -8.85
CA VAL A 52 -9.42 -5.85 -8.26
C VAL A 52 -9.30 -5.04 -6.97
N ILE A 53 -10.28 -4.17 -6.76
CA ILE A 53 -10.39 -3.38 -5.54
C ILE A 53 -11.53 -4.00 -4.75
N ARG A 54 -11.21 -4.53 -3.58
CA ARG A 54 -12.17 -5.21 -2.71
C ARG A 54 -12.12 -4.63 -1.30
N PRO A 55 -13.18 -4.77 -0.49
CA PRO A 55 -13.09 -4.45 0.92
C PRO A 55 -11.94 -5.24 1.56
N ALA A 56 -11.18 -4.56 2.42
CA ALA A 56 -10.12 -5.18 3.20
C ALA A 56 -10.70 -6.26 4.12
N THR A 57 -9.94 -7.33 4.32
CA THR A 57 -10.24 -8.38 5.28
C THR A 57 -9.90 -7.91 6.69
N GLU A 58 -10.46 -8.60 7.70
CA GLU A 58 -10.16 -8.29 9.10
C GLU A 58 -8.66 -8.36 9.42
N ASP A 59 -7.93 -9.28 8.78
CA ASP A 59 -6.47 -9.44 8.96
C ASP A 59 -5.69 -8.25 8.37
N GLU A 60 -6.07 -7.79 7.18
CA GLU A 60 -5.46 -6.63 6.51
C GLU A 60 -5.76 -5.32 7.26
N ILE A 61 -6.96 -5.20 7.84
CA ILE A 61 -7.37 -4.05 8.66
C ILE A 61 -6.59 -4.02 9.98
N ASP A 62 -6.42 -5.17 10.63
CA ASP A 62 -5.67 -5.32 11.88
C ASP A 62 -4.18 -4.98 11.65
N ALA A 63 -3.59 -5.48 10.57
CA ALA A 63 -2.21 -5.16 10.20
C ALA A 63 -2.00 -3.66 9.91
N PHE A 64 -2.96 -3.02 9.25
CA PHE A 64 -2.91 -1.57 9.00
C PHE A 64 -2.92 -0.77 10.31
N GLY A 65 -3.86 -1.09 11.20
CA GLY A 65 -3.99 -0.40 12.48
C GLY A 65 -2.86 -0.69 13.48
N GLU A 66 -2.26 -1.89 13.46
CA GLU A 66 -1.12 -2.23 14.34
C GLU A 66 0.11 -1.38 14.00
N ILE A 67 0.32 -1.06 12.71
CA ILE A 67 1.44 -0.22 12.28
C ILE A 67 1.17 1.25 12.59
N GLU A 68 -0.05 1.74 12.33
CA GLU A 68 -0.43 3.11 12.71
C GLU A 68 -0.23 3.36 14.22
N ASP A 69 -0.60 2.42 15.09
CA ASP A 69 -0.42 2.52 16.54
C ASP A 69 1.08 2.46 16.95
N PHE A 70 1.91 1.74 16.16
CA PHE A 70 3.35 1.67 16.38
C PHE A 70 4.09 2.94 15.92
N GLU A 71 3.68 3.53 14.79
CA GLU A 71 4.19 4.82 14.31
C GLU A 71 3.78 5.97 15.25
N GLU A 72 2.59 5.91 15.87
CA GLU A 72 2.15 6.89 16.87
C GLU A 72 2.94 6.82 18.20
N ASP A 73 3.58 5.68 18.55
CA ASP A 73 4.45 5.56 19.75
C ASP A 73 5.92 5.91 19.46
N ILE A 74 6.33 5.97 18.18
CA ILE A 74 7.67 6.35 17.69
C ILE A 74 7.65 7.80 17.15
N GLU A 75 7.11 8.75 17.91
CA GLU A 75 7.17 10.20 17.61
C GLU A 75 8.62 10.77 17.75
N GLY A 76 9.61 10.23 17.03
CA GLY A 76 11.01 10.61 17.25
C GLY A 76 11.99 10.53 16.08
N GLU A 77 11.76 9.74 15.02
CA GLU A 77 12.71 9.68 13.91
C GLU A 77 11.99 9.28 12.60
N GLU A 78 11.75 10.27 11.74
CA GLU A 78 11.45 10.17 10.30
C GLU A 78 10.37 9.16 9.86
N ALA A 79 9.19 9.18 10.49
CA ALA A 79 7.98 8.84 9.74
C ALA A 79 7.72 10.02 8.78
N ASP A 80 7.87 9.79 7.48
CA ASP A 80 7.56 10.78 6.44
C ASP A 80 6.11 11.23 6.65
N GLU A 81 5.95 12.40 7.29
CA GLU A 81 4.67 13.06 7.49
C GLU A 81 4.06 13.32 6.10
N PHE A 82 3.34 12.35 5.56
CA PHE A 82 2.32 12.55 4.53
C PHE A 82 1.16 13.34 5.16
N ASP A 83 1.45 14.57 5.59
CA ASP A 83 0.50 15.59 6.00
C ASP A 83 -0.21 16.12 4.74
N GLU A 84 -1.18 15.39 4.19
CA GLU A 84 -1.99 15.90 3.07
C GLU A 84 -3.42 15.35 3.03
N GLU A 85 -4.29 15.65 4.01
CA GLU A 85 -5.77 15.59 3.89
C GLU A 85 -6.37 14.42 3.05
N GLY A 86 -5.74 13.24 3.07
CA GLY A 86 -5.88 12.22 2.04
C GLY A 86 -5.70 10.82 2.64
N ALA A 87 -6.19 9.81 1.93
CA ALA A 87 -6.19 8.44 2.45
C ALA A 87 -4.77 7.87 2.52
N ASN A 88 -4.45 7.22 3.65
CA ASN A 88 -3.19 6.53 3.85
C ASN A 88 -3.20 5.20 3.07
N ILE A 89 -2.06 4.83 2.48
CA ILE A 89 -1.88 3.61 1.72
C ILE A 89 -0.69 2.83 2.30
N MET A 90 -0.95 1.58 2.69
CA MET A 90 0.06 0.67 3.19
C MET A 90 0.24 -0.49 2.20
N PHE A 91 1.49 -0.84 1.91
CA PHE A 91 1.83 -2.02 1.13
C PHE A 91 1.78 -3.29 2.00
N LEU A 92 1.05 -4.30 1.53
CA LEU A 92 0.90 -5.60 2.21
C LEU A 92 1.91 -6.64 1.72
N VAL A 93 2.70 -6.29 0.72
CA VAL A 93 3.80 -7.09 0.20
C VAL A 93 5.13 -6.48 0.60
N ASP A 94 6.13 -7.34 0.73
CA ASP A 94 7.50 -6.95 1.02
C ASP A 94 8.12 -6.28 -0.22
N ILE A 95 8.25 -4.96 -0.19
CA ILE A 95 8.79 -4.16 -1.30
C ILE A 95 10.30 -4.00 -1.08
N ASP A 96 11.08 -4.49 -2.03
CA ASP A 96 12.54 -4.46 -2.02
C ASP A 96 13.09 -3.03 -1.89
N GLN A 97 12.37 -2.04 -2.44
CA GLN A 97 12.74 -0.62 -2.36
C GLN A 97 12.57 -0.02 -0.96
N PHE A 98 11.70 -0.58 -0.12
CA PHE A 98 11.53 -0.15 1.27
C PHE A 98 12.38 -0.97 2.25
N ASP A 99 12.99 -2.07 1.79
CA ASP A 99 13.91 -2.91 2.58
C ASP A 99 15.37 -2.38 2.54
N ASP A 100 15.68 -1.39 1.69
CA ASP A 100 17.02 -0.80 1.52
C ASP A 100 17.37 0.22 2.63
N GLU A 101 17.17 -0.15 3.90
CA GLU A 101 17.60 0.62 5.08
C GLU A 101 19.01 0.28 5.59
N GLU A 102 19.84 -0.47 4.86
CA GLU A 102 21.21 -0.74 5.31
C GLU A 102 22.28 -0.64 4.20
N GLU A 103 22.95 0.52 4.10
CA GLU A 103 24.43 0.61 4.13
C GLU A 103 24.97 1.97 4.62
#